data_AF-A0A7K0QZQ2-F1
#
_entry.id   AF-A0A7K0QZQ2-F1
#
_cell.length_a   1.000
_cell.length_b   1.000
_cell.length_c   1.000
_cell.angle_alpha   90.00
_cell.angle_beta   90.00
_cell.angle_gamma   90.00
#
_symmetry.space_group_name_H-M   'P 1'
#
loop_
_entity.id
_entity.type
_entity.pdbx_description
1 polymer ?
#
loop_
_entity_poly.entity_id
_entity_poly.type
_entity_poly.pdbx_seq_one_letter_code
_entity_poly.pdbx_strand_id
1 'polypeptide(L)'
;YQLNVGGNMDFKNMLERDRLESKKISKTNSVTSQLDHDMGDKNVHIGPSDYIPWLDDRKWAYVRLEGRAFGDVPLNLEYKLEVWDSPNSAGVIIDALRCAKIGLDRKIGGALLSPSSYFMKTPPIQYTDEAAHNKVEDFISGKLER
;
A
#
# COMPACT_ATOMS: atom_id res chain seq x y z
N TYR A 1 -11.24 7.17 8.99
CA TYR A 1 -11.63 5.97 8.22
C TYR A 1 -11.11 6.08 6.79
N GLN A 2 -11.03 4.96 6.06
CA GLN A 2 -10.80 4.93 4.61
C GLN A 2 -11.85 4.06 3.92
N LEU A 3 -12.51 4.62 2.91
CA LEU A 3 -13.46 3.93 2.03
C LEU A 3 -12.94 3.96 0.60
N ASN A 4 -13.03 2.84 -0.11
CA ASN A 4 -12.56 2.76 -1.50
C ASN A 4 -13.68 2.28 -2.41
N VAL A 5 -13.80 2.85 -3.61
CA VAL A 5 -14.73 2.38 -4.63
C VAL A 5 -14.04 2.39 -5.99
N GLY A 6 -14.41 1.47 -6.88
CA GLY A 6 -13.87 1.40 -8.24
C GLY A 6 -14.73 0.54 -9.16
N GLY A 7 -14.47 0.58 -10.46
CA GLY A 7 -15.32 -0.07 -11.48
C GLY A 7 -14.67 -1.24 -12.21
N ASN A 8 -13.43 -1.60 -11.87
CA ASN A 8 -12.73 -2.70 -12.53
C ASN A 8 -13.06 -4.07 -11.90
N MET A 9 -12.56 -5.13 -12.53
CA MET A 9 -12.81 -6.49 -12.07
C MET A 9 -12.19 -6.81 -10.71
N ASP A 10 -11.12 -6.13 -10.26
CA ASP A 10 -10.60 -6.32 -8.89
C ASP A 10 -11.65 -5.85 -7.86
N PHE A 11 -12.28 -4.69 -8.07
CA PHE A 11 -13.37 -4.22 -7.20
C PHE A 11 -14.59 -5.13 -7.24
N LYS A 12 -14.97 -5.63 -8.42
CA LYS A 12 -16.06 -6.61 -8.54
C LYS A 12 -15.76 -7.90 -7.78
N ASN A 13 -14.53 -8.40 -7.86
CA ASN A 13 -14.07 -9.57 -7.12
C ASN A 13 -14.03 -9.33 -5.60
N MET A 14 -13.91 -8.07 -5.17
CA MET A 14 -13.90 -7.70 -3.74
C MET A 14 -15.28 -7.65 -3.10
N LEU A 15 -16.37 -7.75 -3.88
CA LEU A 15 -17.71 -7.95 -3.34
C LEU A 15 -17.88 -9.33 -2.68
N GLU A 16 -17.05 -10.31 -3.06
CA GLU A 16 -17.04 -11.62 -2.40
C GLU A 16 -16.42 -11.51 -1.00
N ARG A 17 -17.28 -11.59 0.01
CA ARG A 17 -16.94 -11.30 1.41
C ARG A 17 -15.86 -12.21 1.99
N ASP A 18 -15.76 -13.45 1.51
CA ASP A 18 -14.77 -14.42 1.99
C ASP A 18 -13.32 -14.01 1.64
N ARG A 19 -13.12 -13.13 0.65
CA ARG A 19 -11.79 -12.60 0.27
C ARG A 19 -11.41 -11.30 0.98
N LEU A 20 -12.32 -10.68 1.73
CA LEU A 20 -12.10 -9.38 2.36
C LEU A 20 -11.20 -9.45 3.60
N GLU A 21 -11.20 -10.56 4.35
CA GLU A 21 -10.44 -10.68 5.60
C GLU A 21 -8.93 -10.47 5.39
N SER A 22 -8.31 -11.17 4.45
CA SER A 22 -6.87 -11.07 4.18
C SER A 22 -6.47 -9.67 3.68
N LYS A 23 -7.29 -9.04 2.83
CA LYS A 23 -7.01 -7.69 2.30
C LYS A 23 -7.23 -6.60 3.36
N LYS A 24 -8.18 -6.77 4.29
CA LYS A 24 -8.41 -5.84 5.41
C LYS A 24 -7.20 -5.78 6.34
N ILE A 25 -6.63 -6.95 6.65
CA ILE A 25 -5.41 -7.06 7.48
C ILE A 25 -4.23 -6.36 6.78
N SER A 26 -3.98 -6.67 5.49
CA SER A 26 -2.86 -6.08 4.75
C SER A 26 -2.94 -4.55 4.66
N LYS A 27 -4.12 -3.98 4.38
CA LYS A 27 -4.29 -2.52 4.30
C LYS A 27 -4.14 -1.85 5.66
N THR A 28 -4.69 -2.46 6.71
CA THR A 28 -4.60 -1.93 8.08
C THR A 28 -3.15 -1.90 8.54
N ASN A 29 -2.41 -3.01 8.37
CA ASN A 29 -1.01 -3.12 8.74
C ASN A 29 -0.11 -2.15 7.95
N SER A 30 -0.41 -1.91 6.67
CA SER A 30 0.34 -0.94 5.85
C SER A 30 0.24 0.49 6.38
N VAL A 31 -0.87 0.88 7.01
CA VAL A 31 -1.04 2.21 7.61
C VAL A 31 -0.46 2.25 9.02
N THR A 32 -0.75 1.25 9.85
CA THR A 32 -0.29 1.22 11.24
C THR A 32 1.21 1.00 11.38
N SER A 33 1.87 0.33 10.43
CA SER A 33 3.33 0.15 10.43
C SER A 33 4.14 1.44 10.24
N GLN A 34 3.50 2.53 9.80
CA GLN A 34 4.14 3.84 9.64
C GLN A 34 3.97 4.73 10.89
N LEU A 35 3.30 4.24 11.94
CA LEU A 35 3.03 4.99 13.16
C LEU A 35 3.84 4.40 14.33
N ASP A 36 4.44 5.28 15.13
CA ASP A 36 5.25 4.87 16.30
C ASP A 36 4.41 4.46 17.52
N HIS A 37 3.08 4.50 17.42
CA HIS A 37 2.16 4.20 18.52
C HIS A 37 0.93 3.43 18.05
N ASP A 38 0.40 2.60 18.94
CA ASP A 38 -0.85 1.88 18.70
C ASP A 38 -2.04 2.87 18.73
N MET A 39 -2.77 2.93 17.62
CA MET A 39 -4.00 3.73 17.53
C MET A 39 -5.19 3.01 18.19
N GLY A 40 -5.13 1.70 18.42
CA GLY A 40 -6.23 0.87 18.89
C GLY A 40 -7.28 0.60 17.80
N ASP A 41 -7.84 -0.62 17.82
CA ASP A 41 -8.73 -1.15 16.77
C ASP A 41 -9.96 -0.30 16.45
N LYS A 42 -10.43 0.51 17.41
CA LYS A 42 -11.60 1.38 17.23
C LYS A 42 -11.31 2.65 16.44
N ASN A 43 -10.05 3.06 16.35
CA ASN A 43 -9.63 4.32 15.71
C ASN A 43 -9.19 4.11 14.26
N VAL A 44 -9.05 2.86 13.80
CA VAL A 44 -8.71 2.52 12.43
C VAL A 44 -9.84 1.73 11.78
N HIS A 45 -10.49 2.35 10.80
CA HIS A 45 -11.48 1.68 9.98
C HIS A 45 -11.09 1.79 8.51
N ILE A 46 -10.63 0.68 7.95
CA ILE A 46 -10.36 0.52 6.52
C ILE A 46 -11.37 -0.51 6.00
N GLY A 47 -12.49 0.01 5.50
CA GLY A 47 -13.74 -0.72 5.22
C GLY A 47 -13.97 -0.97 3.73
N PRO A 48 -14.92 -1.86 3.38
CA PRO A 48 -14.87 -2.66 2.15
C PRO A 48 -14.82 -1.83 0.88
N SER A 49 -14.18 -2.40 -0.13
CA SER A 49 -14.11 -1.79 -1.45
C SER A 49 -15.41 -2.09 -2.19
N ASP A 50 -16.11 -1.06 -2.65
CA ASP A 50 -17.36 -1.24 -3.39
C ASP A 50 -17.12 -1.19 -4.90
N TYR A 51 -18.06 -1.76 -5.65
CA TYR A 51 -18.01 -1.82 -7.10
C TYR A 51 -19.02 -0.87 -7.72
N ILE A 52 -18.51 0.09 -8.49
CA ILE A 52 -19.31 1.08 -9.19
C ILE A 52 -18.99 0.99 -10.70
N PRO A 53 -19.85 0.38 -11.53
CA PRO A 53 -19.52 0.03 -12.92
C PRO A 53 -18.99 1.21 -13.76
N TRP A 54 -19.60 2.39 -13.62
CA TRP A 54 -19.24 3.55 -14.45
C TRP A 54 -17.91 4.22 -14.07
N LEU A 55 -17.25 3.75 -13.01
CA LEU A 55 -15.91 4.22 -12.69
C LEU A 55 -14.84 3.60 -13.60
N ASP A 56 -15.14 2.48 -14.27
CA ASP A 56 -14.16 1.70 -15.03
C ASP A 56 -12.89 1.46 -14.17
N ASP A 57 -11.71 1.78 -14.67
CA ASP A 57 -10.45 1.62 -13.92
C ASP A 57 -10.14 2.76 -12.93
N ARG A 58 -11.03 3.74 -12.80
CA ARG A 58 -10.87 4.79 -11.79
C ARG A 58 -11.20 4.24 -10.42
N LYS A 59 -10.29 4.49 -9.49
CA LYS A 59 -10.43 4.22 -8.07
C LYS A 59 -10.59 5.52 -7.32
N TRP A 60 -11.62 5.58 -6.50
CA TRP A 60 -11.82 6.67 -5.55
C TRP A 60 -11.52 6.17 -4.14
N ALA A 61 -10.78 6.96 -3.38
CA ALA A 61 -10.54 6.74 -1.96
C ALA A 61 -11.01 7.97 -1.18
N TYR A 62 -11.93 7.76 -0.25
CA TYR A 62 -12.36 8.75 0.73
C TYR A 62 -11.62 8.47 2.03
N VAL A 63 -10.86 9.45 2.50
CA VAL A 63 -10.05 9.32 3.69
C VAL A 63 -10.41 10.42 4.65
N ARG A 64 -10.70 10.03 5.90
CA ARG A 64 -10.88 10.92 7.03
C ARG A 64 -9.82 10.63 8.09
N LEU A 65 -9.14 11.69 8.50
CA LEU A 65 -8.14 11.71 9.55
C LEU A 65 -8.58 12.70 10.63
N GLU A 66 -8.42 12.29 11.88
CA GLU A 66 -8.65 13.14 13.05
C GLU A 66 -7.36 13.22 13.86
N GLY A 67 -7.10 14.38 14.45
CA GLY A 67 -5.89 14.60 15.23
C GLY A 67 -6.04 15.76 16.20
N ARG A 68 -4.93 16.14 16.84
CA ARG A 68 -4.85 17.29 17.74
C ARG A 68 -3.64 18.15 17.37
N ALA A 69 -3.84 19.46 17.37
CA ALA A 69 -2.78 20.44 17.19
C ALA A 69 -2.18 20.87 18.54
N PHE A 70 -1.31 21.87 18.50
CA PHE A 70 -0.81 22.54 19.70
C PHE A 70 -1.96 23.01 20.61
N GLY A 71 -1.85 22.76 21.91
CA GLY A 71 -2.88 23.12 22.89
C GLY A 71 -4.13 22.23 22.86
N ASP A 72 -4.00 20.98 22.41
CA ASP A 72 -5.09 19.99 22.32
C ASP A 72 -6.27 20.40 21.43
N VAL A 73 -6.05 21.37 20.53
CA VAL A 73 -7.08 21.82 19.59
C VAL A 73 -7.39 20.70 18.60
N PRO A 74 -8.65 20.24 18.48
CA PRO A 74 -9.00 19.15 17.59
C PRO A 74 -8.83 19.55 16.13
N LEU A 75 -8.31 18.61 15.32
CA LEU A 75 -8.15 18.71 13.88
C LEU A 75 -8.96 17.61 13.19
N ASN A 76 -9.57 17.96 12.07
CA ASN A 76 -10.23 17.01 11.18
C ASN A 76 -9.84 17.32 9.74
N LEU A 77 -9.41 16.29 9.02
CA LEU A 77 -9.05 16.37 7.62
C LEU A 77 -9.79 15.30 6.84
N GLU A 78 -10.50 15.72 5.80
CA GLU A 78 -11.16 14.82 4.87
C GLU A 78 -10.67 15.14 3.46
N TYR A 79 -10.34 14.09 2.70
CA TYR A 79 -9.98 14.24 1.30
C TYR A 79 -10.51 13.08 0.46
N LYS A 80 -10.77 13.39 -0.82
CA LYS A 80 -11.04 12.40 -1.86
C LYS A 80 -9.82 12.33 -2.77
N LEU A 81 -9.30 11.13 -2.96
CA LEU A 81 -8.29 10.84 -3.97
C LEU A 81 -8.94 10.07 -5.12
N GLU A 82 -8.71 10.52 -6.35
CA GLU A 82 -9.14 9.85 -7.58
C GLU A 82 -7.92 9.55 -8.44
N VAL A 83 -7.77 8.27 -8.79
CA VAL A 83 -6.64 7.78 -9.58
C VAL A 83 -7.06 6.69 -10.54
N TRP A 84 -6.26 6.44 -11.58
CA TRP A 84 -6.35 5.24 -12.39
C TRP A 84 -5.58 4.11 -11.73
N ASP A 85 -6.24 3.00 -11.39
CA ASP A 85 -5.66 1.94 -10.55
C ASP A 85 -4.64 1.09 -11.33
N SER A 86 -4.96 0.71 -12.57
CA SER A 86 -4.10 -0.17 -13.38
C SER A 86 -2.79 0.51 -13.80
N PRO A 87 -2.77 1.76 -14.33
CA PRO A 87 -1.53 2.45 -14.67
C PRO A 87 -0.62 2.69 -13.45
N ASN A 88 -1.21 3.02 -12.30
CA ASN A 88 -0.45 3.20 -11.06
C ASN A 88 0.25 1.89 -10.65
N SER A 89 -0.47 0.77 -10.70
CA SER A 89 0.13 -0.54 -10.40
C SER A 89 1.14 -0.97 -11.45
N ALA A 90 0.92 -0.65 -12.73
CA ALA A 90 1.80 -1.07 -13.82
C ALA A 90 3.23 -0.52 -13.66
N GLY A 91 3.38 0.75 -13.26
CA GLY A 91 4.69 1.36 -13.00
C GLY A 91 5.48 0.60 -11.92
N VAL A 92 4.82 0.30 -10.80
CA VAL A 92 5.41 -0.46 -9.68
C VAL A 92 5.87 -1.85 -10.14
N ILE A 93 5.07 -2.54 -10.95
CA ILE A 93 5.41 -3.89 -11.43
C ILE A 93 6.56 -3.87 -12.43
N ILE A 94 6.67 -2.84 -13.28
CA ILE A 94 7.81 -2.68 -14.20
C ILE A 94 9.12 -2.57 -13.41
N ASP A 95 9.16 -1.74 -12.37
CA ASP A 95 10.37 -1.58 -11.56
C ASP A 95 10.67 -2.81 -10.70
N ALA A 96 9.65 -3.47 -10.16
CA ALA A 96 9.82 -4.75 -9.48
C ALA A 96 10.42 -5.82 -10.40
N LEU A 97 9.98 -5.90 -11.66
CA LEU A 97 10.51 -6.83 -12.66
C LEU A 97 11.97 -6.51 -13.00
N ARG A 98 12.33 -5.22 -13.10
CA ARG A 98 13.72 -4.80 -13.32
C ARG A 98 14.61 -5.20 -12.14
N CYS A 99 14.13 -5.04 -10.91
CA CYS A 99 14.84 -5.49 -9.71
C CYS A 99 14.99 -7.03 -9.69
N ALA A 100 13.95 -7.77 -10.09
CA ALA A 100 14.04 -9.22 -10.23
C ALA A 100 15.10 -9.63 -11.27
N LYS A 101 15.22 -8.91 -12.39
CA LYS A 101 16.27 -9.15 -13.40
C LYS A 101 17.66 -8.90 -12.83
N ILE A 102 17.86 -7.83 -12.05
CA ILE A 102 19.12 -7.56 -11.34
C ILE A 102 19.45 -8.71 -10.38
N GLY A 103 18.46 -9.16 -9.60
CA GLY A 103 18.62 -10.30 -8.68
C GLY A 103 19.04 -11.58 -9.41
N LEU A 104 18.40 -11.86 -10.55
CA LEU A 104 18.73 -13.00 -11.41
C LEU A 104 20.17 -12.91 -11.95
N ASP A 105 20.58 -11.74 -12.45
CA ASP A 105 21.93 -11.53 -12.98
C ASP A 105 23.01 -11.69 -11.92
N ARG A 106 22.70 -11.30 -10.68
CA ARG A 106 23.55 -11.50 -9.50
C ARG A 106 23.44 -12.90 -8.88
N LYS A 107 22.64 -13.80 -9.46
CA LYS A 107 22.40 -15.17 -8.99
C LYS A 107 21.87 -15.25 -7.55
N ILE A 108 21.06 -14.26 -7.16
CA ILE A 108 20.44 -14.22 -5.84
C ILE A 108 19.19 -15.11 -5.84
N GLY A 109 19.17 -16.10 -4.95
CA GLY A 109 18.00 -16.96 -4.72
C GLY A 109 17.16 -16.51 -3.53
N GLY A 110 15.84 -16.69 -3.62
CA GLY A 110 14.89 -16.30 -2.58
C GLY A 110 14.33 -14.88 -2.76
N ALA A 111 13.69 -14.34 -1.72
CA ALA A 111 13.07 -13.02 -1.77
C ALA A 111 14.12 -11.89 -1.78
N LEU A 112 13.94 -10.90 -2.65
CA LEU A 112 14.69 -9.65 -2.65
C LEU A 112 14.07 -8.70 -1.63
N LEU A 113 14.64 -8.64 -0.42
CA LEU A 113 14.03 -7.99 0.74
C LEU A 113 13.85 -6.48 0.51
N SER A 114 14.87 -5.82 -0.04
CA SER A 114 14.88 -4.38 -0.31
C SER A 114 13.83 -4.00 -1.37
N PRO A 115 13.83 -4.57 -2.60
CA PRO A 115 12.75 -4.39 -3.56
C PRO A 115 11.35 -4.76 -3.02
N SER A 116 11.23 -5.90 -2.33
CA SER A 116 9.92 -6.34 -1.81
C SER A 116 9.35 -5.30 -0.85
N SER A 117 10.19 -4.74 0.01
CA SER A 117 9.76 -3.76 1.00
C SER A 117 9.26 -2.45 0.41
N TYR A 118 9.70 -2.09 -0.79
CA TYR A 118 9.30 -0.86 -1.46
C TYR A 118 8.09 -1.05 -2.38
N PHE A 119 8.01 -2.19 -3.08
CA PHE A 119 6.97 -2.42 -4.08
C PHE A 119 5.73 -3.18 -3.56
N MET A 120 5.83 -3.86 -2.41
CA MET A 120 4.76 -4.73 -1.89
C MET A 120 4.20 -4.19 -0.58
N LYS A 121 2.88 -4.32 -0.38
CA LYS A 121 2.18 -3.88 0.84
C LYS A 121 2.46 -4.76 2.06
N THR A 122 2.90 -6.00 1.85
CA THR A 122 3.18 -6.97 2.91
C THR A 122 4.45 -7.73 2.54
N PRO A 123 5.61 -7.05 2.62
CA PRO A 123 6.90 -7.67 2.38
C PRO A 123 7.27 -8.65 3.50
N PRO A 124 8.25 -9.53 3.28
CA PRO A 124 8.79 -10.38 4.35
C PRO A 124 9.39 -9.60 5.52
N ILE A 125 9.94 -8.41 5.24
CA ILE A 125 10.44 -7.46 6.24
C ILE A 125 9.86 -6.09 5.91
N GLN A 126 9.11 -5.53 6.86
CA GLN A 126 8.54 -4.19 6.75
C GLN A 126 9.61 -3.15 7.13
N TYR A 127 9.75 -2.12 6.30
CA TYR A 127 10.48 -0.90 6.64
C TYR A 127 9.55 0.29 6.50
N THR A 128 9.95 1.45 7.02
CA THR A 128 9.31 2.73 6.68
C THR A 128 9.52 3.02 5.19
N ASP A 129 8.62 3.80 4.59
CA ASP A 129 8.65 4.06 3.15
C ASP A 129 9.97 4.71 2.70
N GLU A 130 10.51 5.64 3.51
CA GLU A 130 11.80 6.29 3.26
C GLU A 130 12.98 5.28 3.32
N ALA A 131 12.98 4.40 4.31
CA ALA A 131 14.02 3.38 4.43
C ALA A 131 13.93 2.35 3.29
N ALA A 132 12.71 1.95 2.89
CA ALA A 132 12.49 1.05 1.77
C ALA A 132 12.98 1.66 0.44
N HIS A 133 12.72 2.95 0.21
CA HIS A 133 13.23 3.69 -0.94
C HIS A 133 14.76 3.67 -1.01
N ASN A 134 15.43 4.05 0.09
CA ASN A 134 16.90 4.10 0.11
C ASN A 134 17.51 2.70 -0.08
N LYS A 135 16.90 1.67 0.51
CA LYS A 135 17.34 0.28 0.37
C LYS A 135 17.20 -0.25 -1.05
N VAL A 136 16.12 0.09 -1.77
CA VAL A 136 15.97 -0.35 -3.17
C VAL A 136 17.02 0.33 -4.07
N GLU A 137 17.33 1.61 -3.84
CA GLU A 137 18.40 2.32 -4.57
C GLU A 137 19.78 1.73 -4.27
N ASP A 138 20.06 1.39 -3.01
CA ASP A 138 21.31 0.73 -2.62
C ASP A 138 21.41 -0.70 -3.19
N PHE A 139 20.29 -1.42 -3.30
CA PHE A 139 20.23 -2.70 -4.01
C PHE A 139 20.52 -2.51 -5.50
N ILE A 140 19.86 -1.56 -6.17
CA ILE A 140 20.06 -1.29 -7.60
C ILE A 140 21.52 -0.92 -7.89
N SER A 141 22.12 -0.05 -7.06
CA SER A 141 23.53 0.37 -7.18
C SER A 141 24.56 -0.69 -6.74
N GLY A 142 24.11 -1.81 -6.16
CA GLY A 142 24.97 -2.94 -5.78
C GLY A 142 25.68 -2.79 -4.44
N LYS A 143 25.29 -1.81 -3.61
CA LYS A 143 25.79 -1.66 -2.23
C LYS A 143 25.13 -2.64 -1.27
N LEU A 144 23.89 -3.06 -1.57
CA LEU A 144 23.18 -4.10 -0.83
C LEU A 144 23.01 -5.36 -1.68
N GLU A 145 23.14 -6.50 -1.00
CA GLU A 145 22.96 -7.80 -1.65
C GLU A 145 21.49 -8.10 -1.94
N ARG A 146 20.55 -7.76 -1.03
CA ARG A 146 19.13 -8.17 -1.11
C ARG A 146 18.15 -7.12 -0.62
#